data_AF-A1RTL0-F1
#
_entry.id   AF-A1RTL0-F1
#
_cell.length_a   1.000
_cell.length_b   1.000
_cell.length_c   1.000
_cell.angle_alpha   90.00
_cell.angle_beta   90.00
_cell.angle_gamma   90.00
#
_symmetry.space_group_name_H-M   'P 1'
#
loop_
_entity.id
_entity.type
_entity.pdbx_description
1 polymer ?
#
loop_
_entity_poly.entity_id
_entity_poly.type
_entity_poly.pdbx_seq_one_letter_code
_entity_poly.pdbx_strand_id
1 'polypeptide(L)'
;MSLDVAYLALGELEKLLSQYDERLKGIEDTWRAFVESASRAKAGWDADLPKIKVRIDQLKNVVESLKRELELLLAKRELGLIPEKDYLDLSTELQKKIEEYQEKLNALTQKVSEIEGRVLYFWSRALTKEYLAKFDLVELEKKIEEAKAAGKIDDETYTKIKHEISIMKHTWELLNLITYPGKA
;
A
#
# COMPACT_ATOMS: atom_id res chain seq x y z
N MET A 1 42.62 -23.14 43.38
CA MET A 1 42.72 -23.61 41.99
C MET A 1 41.37 -23.96 41.37
N SER A 2 40.59 -24.95 41.84
CA SER A 2 39.29 -25.25 41.20
C SER A 2 38.22 -24.16 41.39
N LEU A 3 38.21 -23.51 42.55
CA LEU A 3 37.29 -22.40 42.86
C LEU A 3 37.57 -21.17 42.00
N ASP A 4 38.85 -20.83 41.82
CA ASP A 4 39.30 -19.67 41.02
C ASP A 4 38.97 -19.83 39.54
N VAL A 5 39.08 -21.06 39.01
CA VAL A 5 38.67 -21.42 37.65
C VAL A 5 37.16 -21.29 37.47
N ALA A 6 36.37 -21.71 38.48
CA ALA A 6 34.92 -21.59 38.44
C ALA A 6 34.45 -20.13 38.47
N TYR A 7 35.08 -19.27 39.29
CA TYR A 7 34.78 -17.83 39.31
C TYR A 7 35.14 -17.13 38.00
N LEU A 8 36.27 -17.49 37.38
CA LEU A 8 36.66 -16.95 36.09
C LEU A 8 35.67 -17.37 34.99
N ALA A 9 35.29 -18.65 34.94
CA ALA A 9 34.29 -19.15 33.99
C ALA A 9 32.91 -18.48 34.18
N LEU A 10 32.52 -18.21 35.43
CA LEU A 10 31.27 -17.52 35.75
C LEU A 10 31.29 -16.07 35.24
N GLY A 11 32.37 -15.33 35.50
CA GLY A 11 32.51 -13.96 35.01
C GLY A 11 32.57 -13.86 33.48
N GLU A 12 33.20 -14.82 32.80
CA GLU A 12 33.19 -14.91 31.34
C GLU A 12 31.79 -15.19 30.78
N LEU A 13 31.03 -16.09 31.41
CA LEU A 13 29.66 -16.40 31.02
C LEU A 13 28.72 -15.20 31.23
N GLU A 14 28.79 -14.53 32.38
CA GLU A 14 28.00 -13.33 32.67
C GLU A 14 28.26 -12.21 31.66
N LYS A 15 29.53 -12.01 31.29
CA LYS A 15 29.93 -11.05 30.27
C LYS A 15 29.36 -11.43 28.90
N LEU A 16 29.43 -12.71 28.51
CA LEU A 16 28.88 -13.20 27.24
C LEU A 16 27.37 -12.98 27.17
N LEU A 17 26.63 -13.37 28.22
CA LEU A 17 25.19 -13.20 28.29
C LEU A 17 24.80 -11.72 28.24
N SER A 18 25.51 -10.86 28.98
CA SER A 18 25.27 -9.41 28.95
C SER A 18 25.45 -8.82 27.55
N GLN A 19 26.46 -9.29 26.79
CA GLN A 19 26.64 -8.86 25.40
C GLN A 19 25.48 -9.30 24.48
N TYR A 20 24.89 -10.47 24.72
CA TYR A 20 23.71 -10.91 23.98
C TYR A 20 22.47 -10.10 24.36
N ASP A 21 22.26 -9.79 25.65
CA ASP A 21 21.14 -8.96 26.09
C ASP A 21 21.20 -7.55 25.46
N GLU A 22 22.39 -6.93 25.42
CA GLU A 22 22.59 -5.64 24.75
C GLU A 22 22.29 -5.72 23.25
N ARG A 23 22.73 -6.79 22.57
CA ARG A 23 22.44 -7.00 21.14
C ARG A 23 20.95 -7.20 20.87
N LEU A 24 20.28 -8.02 21.69
CA LEU A 24 18.85 -8.28 21.58
C LEU A 24 18.05 -6.99 21.79
N LYS A 25 18.40 -6.20 22.81
CA LYS A 25 17.80 -4.89 23.06
C LYS A 25 17.95 -3.95 21.86
N GLY A 26 19.13 -3.91 21.24
CA GLY A 26 19.36 -3.11 20.02
C GLY A 26 18.48 -3.56 18.83
N ILE A 27 18.26 -4.87 18.69
CA ILE A 27 17.35 -5.43 17.67
C ILE A 27 15.90 -5.01 17.98
N GLU A 28 15.47 -5.12 19.24
CA GLU A 28 14.12 -4.74 19.67
C GLU A 28 13.83 -3.25 19.45
N ASP A 29 14.77 -2.38 19.77
CA ASP A 29 14.63 -0.93 19.58
C ASP A 29 14.52 -0.59 18.08
N THR A 30 15.37 -1.21 17.25
CA THR A 30 15.33 -1.03 15.78
C THR A 30 14.02 -1.55 15.20
N TRP A 31 13.55 -2.70 15.68
CA TRP A 31 12.27 -3.28 15.27
C TRP A 31 11.10 -2.38 15.64
N ARG A 32 11.08 -1.82 16.85
CA ARG A 32 10.03 -0.89 17.29
C ARG A 32 9.97 0.36 16.41
N ALA A 33 11.12 0.96 16.10
CA ALA A 33 11.20 2.09 15.19
C ALA A 33 10.69 1.74 13.78
N PHE A 34 11.03 0.54 13.28
CA PHE A 34 10.52 0.04 12.01
C PHE A 34 8.98 -0.09 12.03
N VAL A 35 8.41 -0.73 13.06
CA VAL A 35 6.96 -0.91 13.21
C VAL A 35 6.25 0.45 13.20
N GLU A 36 6.70 1.40 14.01
CA GLU A 36 6.12 2.74 14.07
C GLU A 36 6.21 3.49 12.73
N SER A 37 7.33 3.36 12.02
CA SER A 37 7.50 4.00 10.71
C SER A 37 6.58 3.37 9.66
N ALA A 38 6.49 2.05 9.60
CA ALA A 38 5.65 1.33 8.65
C ALA A 38 4.15 1.58 8.91
N SER A 39 3.70 1.56 10.17
CA SER A 39 2.32 1.90 10.53
C SER A 39 1.97 3.34 10.17
N ARG A 40 2.87 4.30 10.41
CA ARG A 40 2.67 5.71 9.99
C ARG A 40 2.60 5.84 8.47
N ALA A 41 3.45 5.14 7.73
CA ALA A 41 3.41 5.15 6.27
C ALA A 41 2.10 4.57 5.73
N LYS A 42 1.59 3.47 6.30
CA LYS A 42 0.28 2.90 5.94
C LYS A 42 -0.86 3.88 6.22
N ALA A 43 -0.90 4.46 7.42
CA ALA A 43 -1.93 5.43 7.79
C ALA A 43 -1.91 6.68 6.89
N GLY A 44 -0.71 7.20 6.57
CA GLY A 44 -0.56 8.30 5.63
C GLY A 44 -1.03 7.94 4.22
N TRP A 45 -0.64 6.75 3.73
CA TRP A 45 -1.09 6.25 2.43
C TRP A 45 -2.62 6.12 2.36
N ASP A 46 -3.26 5.54 3.38
CA ASP A 46 -4.72 5.40 3.42
C ASP A 46 -5.44 6.75 3.43
N ALA A 47 -4.87 7.77 4.09
CA ALA A 47 -5.43 9.11 4.16
C ALA A 47 -5.28 9.89 2.84
N ASP A 48 -4.19 9.67 2.10
CA ASP A 48 -3.88 10.41 0.88
C ASP A 48 -4.35 9.71 -0.40
N LEU A 49 -4.49 8.38 -0.39
CA LEU A 49 -4.94 7.60 -1.55
C LEU A 49 -6.26 8.11 -2.16
N PRO A 50 -7.31 8.46 -1.40
CA PRO A 50 -8.53 9.02 -1.97
C PRO A 50 -8.27 10.32 -2.74
N LYS A 51 -7.40 11.19 -2.23
CA LYS A 51 -7.03 12.45 -2.89
C LYS A 51 -6.27 12.18 -4.19
N ILE A 52 -5.37 11.20 -4.17
CA ILE A 52 -4.60 10.77 -5.35
C ILE A 52 -5.55 10.24 -6.42
N LYS A 53 -6.50 9.36 -6.06
CA LYS A 53 -7.50 8.81 -6.98
C LYS A 53 -8.34 9.90 -7.64
N VAL A 54 -8.82 10.86 -6.86
CA VAL A 54 -9.56 12.02 -7.41
C VAL A 54 -8.75 12.76 -8.49
N ARG A 55 -7.44 12.96 -8.29
CA ARG A 55 -6.58 13.61 -9.30
C ARG A 55 -6.37 12.74 -10.53
N ILE A 56 -6.21 11.44 -10.37
CA ILE A 56 -6.14 10.48 -11.48
C ILE A 56 -7.44 10.50 -12.30
N ASP A 57 -8.60 10.51 -11.64
CA ASP A 57 -9.89 10.53 -12.32
C ASP A 57 -10.16 11.86 -13.02
N GLN A 58 -9.70 12.99 -12.44
CA GLN A 58 -9.69 14.28 -13.13
C GLN A 58 -8.88 14.22 -14.43
N LEU A 59 -7.68 13.61 -14.41
CA LEU A 59 -6.86 13.45 -15.61
C LEU A 59 -7.51 12.52 -16.64
N LYS A 60 -8.12 11.41 -16.21
CA LYS A 60 -8.92 10.54 -17.09
C LYS A 60 -10.03 11.32 -17.78
N ASN A 61 -10.78 12.13 -17.03
CA ASN A 61 -11.87 12.93 -17.58
C ASN A 61 -11.38 13.96 -18.62
N VAL A 62 -10.19 14.55 -18.41
CA VAL A 62 -9.57 15.43 -19.42
C VAL A 62 -9.25 14.66 -20.70
N VAL A 63 -8.63 13.48 -20.59
CA VAL A 63 -8.32 12.64 -21.75
C VAL A 63 -9.59 12.25 -22.50
N GLU A 64 -10.63 11.83 -21.80
CA GLU A 64 -11.91 11.46 -22.41
C GLU A 64 -12.61 12.67 -23.06
N SER A 65 -12.49 13.86 -22.47
CA SER A 65 -12.99 15.09 -23.08
C SER A 65 -12.27 15.41 -24.39
N LEU A 66 -10.94 15.26 -24.43
CA LEU A 66 -10.16 15.50 -25.65
C LEU A 66 -10.49 14.49 -26.75
N LYS A 67 -10.72 13.21 -26.40
CA LYS A 67 -11.17 12.18 -27.36
C LYS A 67 -12.52 12.52 -27.96
N ARG A 68 -13.48 12.96 -27.15
CA ARG A 68 -14.79 13.43 -27.64
C ARG A 68 -14.67 14.65 -28.54
N GLU A 69 -13.76 15.58 -28.22
CA GLU A 69 -13.51 16.74 -29.07
C GLU A 69 -12.95 16.33 -30.44
N LEU A 70 -12.07 15.33 -30.47
CA LEU A 70 -11.55 14.75 -31.70
C LEU A 70 -12.66 14.08 -32.55
N GLU A 71 -13.57 13.32 -31.91
CA GLU A 71 -14.74 12.73 -32.57
C GLU A 71 -15.68 13.81 -33.16
N LEU A 72 -15.92 14.89 -32.42
CA LEU A 72 -16.73 16.02 -32.89
C LEU A 72 -16.06 16.74 -34.07
N LEU A 73 -14.73 16.87 -34.04
CA LEU A 73 -13.95 17.46 -35.13
C LEU A 73 -14.06 16.61 -36.41
N LEU A 74 -13.99 15.29 -36.28
CA LEU A 74 -14.22 14.35 -37.40
C LEU A 74 -15.63 14.51 -37.98
N ALA A 75 -16.66 14.53 -37.14
CA ALA A 75 -18.04 14.73 -37.60
C ALA A 75 -18.24 16.06 -38.33
N LYS A 76 -17.63 17.16 -37.84
CA LYS A 76 -17.69 18.46 -38.51
C LYS A 76 -17.04 18.43 -39.89
N ARG A 77 -15.91 17.72 -40.03
CA ARG A 77 -15.24 17.54 -41.33
C ARG A 77 -16.12 16.75 -42.29
N GLU A 78 -16.70 15.64 -41.85
CA GLU A 78 -17.60 14.80 -42.67
C GLU A 78 -18.84 15.56 -43.17
N LEU A 79 -19.34 16.51 -42.37
CA LEU A 79 -20.44 17.39 -42.74
C LEU A 79 -20.01 18.59 -43.62
N GLY A 80 -18.72 18.72 -43.95
CA GLY A 80 -18.18 19.84 -44.72
C GLY A 80 -18.18 21.18 -43.98
N LEU A 81 -18.31 21.17 -42.65
CA LEU A 81 -18.36 22.39 -41.82
C LEU A 81 -16.98 22.97 -41.53
N ILE A 82 -15.92 22.18 -41.73
CA ILE A 82 -14.53 22.63 -41.60
C ILE A 82 -13.69 22.17 -42.79
N PRO A 83 -12.70 22.98 -43.23
CA PRO A 83 -11.74 22.57 -44.26
C PRO A 83 -10.86 21.41 -43.81
N GLU A 84 -10.40 20.61 -44.78
CA GLU A 84 -9.47 19.50 -44.56
C GLU A 84 -8.20 19.91 -43.80
N LYS A 85 -7.64 21.07 -44.18
CA LYS A 85 -6.41 21.59 -43.57
C LYS A 85 -6.61 21.90 -42.08
N ASP A 86 -7.68 22.61 -41.74
CA ASP A 86 -7.98 22.98 -40.35
C ASP A 86 -8.29 21.72 -39.52
N TYR A 87 -8.95 20.73 -40.11
CA TYR A 87 -9.14 19.42 -39.49
C TYR A 87 -7.80 18.75 -39.18
N LEU A 88 -6.88 18.67 -40.14
CA LEU A 88 -5.58 18.02 -39.97
C LEU A 88 -4.74 18.72 -38.88
N ASP A 89 -4.69 20.05 -38.90
CA ASP A 89 -3.92 20.83 -37.92
C ASP A 89 -4.48 20.61 -36.49
N LEU A 90 -5.80 20.73 -36.31
CA LEU A 90 -6.46 20.57 -35.01
C LEU A 90 -6.44 19.13 -34.50
N SER A 91 -6.70 18.15 -35.38
CA SER A 91 -6.67 16.73 -35.00
C SER A 91 -5.28 16.29 -34.58
N THR A 92 -4.23 16.76 -35.27
CA THR A 92 -2.84 16.46 -34.90
C THR A 92 -2.49 17.04 -33.53
N GLU A 93 -2.90 18.27 -33.24
CA GLU A 93 -2.68 18.89 -31.93
C GLU A 93 -3.42 18.14 -30.81
N LEU A 94 -4.70 17.81 -31.02
CA LEU A 94 -5.52 17.07 -30.05
C LEU A 94 -4.94 15.67 -29.81
N GLN A 95 -4.55 14.96 -30.87
CA GLN A 95 -3.97 13.63 -30.79
C GLN A 95 -2.67 13.65 -29.95
N LYS A 96 -1.80 14.63 -30.20
CA LYS A 96 -0.57 14.81 -29.40
C LYS A 96 -0.86 15.06 -27.92
N LYS A 97 -1.86 15.88 -27.60
CA LYS A 97 -2.26 16.13 -26.20
C LYS A 97 -2.86 14.88 -25.54
N ILE A 98 -3.69 14.13 -26.27
CA ILE A 98 -4.25 12.86 -25.79
C ILE A 98 -3.13 11.90 -25.45
N GLU A 99 -2.16 11.72 -26.35
CA GLU A 99 -1.01 10.84 -26.13
C GLU A 99 -0.18 11.28 -24.91
N GLU A 100 0.15 12.57 -24.80
CA GLU A 100 0.91 13.11 -23.68
C GLU A 100 0.20 12.88 -22.32
N TYR A 101 -1.10 13.18 -22.25
CA TYR A 101 -1.85 12.98 -21.00
C TYR A 101 -2.07 11.50 -20.69
N GLN A 102 -2.28 10.66 -21.70
CA GLN A 102 -2.44 9.22 -21.52
C GLN A 102 -1.14 8.58 -21.01
N GLU A 103 0.02 8.96 -21.54
CA GLU A 103 1.32 8.48 -21.07
C GLU A 103 1.55 8.87 -19.60
N LYS A 104 1.33 10.14 -19.25
CA LYS A 104 1.46 10.62 -17.87
C LYS A 104 0.48 9.92 -16.93
N LEU A 105 -0.76 9.71 -17.35
CA LEU A 105 -1.78 9.01 -16.58
C LEU A 105 -1.36 7.56 -16.30
N ASN A 106 -0.83 6.85 -17.30
CA ASN A 106 -0.34 5.50 -17.16
C ASN A 106 0.84 5.44 -16.17
N ALA A 107 1.81 6.35 -16.31
CA ALA A 107 2.96 6.43 -15.42
C ALA A 107 2.57 6.72 -13.96
N LEU A 108 1.63 7.65 -13.74
CA LEU A 108 1.12 7.97 -12.40
C LEU A 108 0.35 6.79 -11.80
N THR A 109 -0.49 6.12 -12.58
CA THR A 109 -1.25 4.94 -12.12
C THR A 109 -0.32 3.80 -11.72
N GLN A 110 0.72 3.54 -12.53
CA GLN A 110 1.74 2.55 -12.19
C GLN A 110 2.48 2.91 -10.91
N LYS A 111 2.87 4.17 -10.74
CA LYS A 111 3.57 4.64 -9.54
C LYS A 111 2.71 4.51 -8.27
N VAL A 112 1.39 4.74 -8.38
CA VAL A 112 0.46 4.51 -7.28
C VAL A 112 0.44 3.04 -6.88
N SER A 113 0.34 2.13 -7.85
CA SER A 113 0.36 0.69 -7.60
C SER A 113 1.70 0.21 -6.98
N GLU A 114 2.83 0.74 -7.45
CA GLU A 114 4.14 0.44 -6.88
C GLU A 114 4.25 0.88 -5.41
N ILE A 115 3.82 2.11 -5.12
CA ILE A 115 3.85 2.65 -3.76
C ILE A 115 2.91 1.84 -2.85
N GLU A 116 1.71 1.52 -3.31
CA GLU A 116 0.76 0.69 -2.56
C GLU A 116 1.35 -0.68 -2.21
N GLY A 117 1.96 -1.36 -3.19
CA GLY A 117 2.62 -2.65 -2.96
C GLY A 117 3.74 -2.55 -1.92
N ARG A 118 4.55 -1.49 -1.97
CA ARG A 118 5.63 -1.26 -0.99
C ARG A 118 5.10 -0.94 0.40
N VAL A 119 4.06 -0.12 0.49
CA VAL A 119 3.40 0.21 1.76
C VAL A 119 2.83 -1.05 2.41
N LEU A 120 2.11 -1.88 1.65
CA LEU A 120 1.55 -3.15 2.15
C LEU A 120 2.64 -4.15 2.53
N TYR A 121 3.74 -4.21 1.77
CA TYR A 121 4.89 -5.06 2.09
C TYR A 121 5.53 -4.71 3.44
N PHE A 122 5.75 -3.43 3.72
CA PHE A 122 6.33 -3.00 4.99
C PHE A 122 5.33 -3.09 6.14
N TRP A 123 4.09 -2.71 5.90
CA TRP A 123 3.02 -2.80 6.89
C TRP A 123 2.78 -4.24 7.35
N SER A 124 2.72 -5.21 6.42
CA SER A 124 2.52 -6.62 6.77
C SER A 124 3.62 -7.15 7.69
N ARG A 125 4.88 -6.75 7.47
CA ARG A 125 6.00 -7.10 8.36
C ARG A 125 5.89 -6.42 9.71
N ALA A 126 5.36 -5.22 9.77
CA ALA A 126 5.19 -4.47 11.02
C ALA A 126 4.02 -4.96 11.88
N LEU A 127 3.16 -5.86 11.38
CA LEU A 127 2.07 -6.42 12.17
C LEU A 127 2.63 -7.27 13.32
N THR A 128 2.16 -7.00 14.54
CA THR A 128 2.53 -7.77 15.74
C THR A 128 1.33 -8.53 16.28
N LYS A 129 1.60 -9.50 17.16
CA LYS A 129 0.56 -10.28 17.82
C LYS A 129 -0.32 -9.39 18.71
N GLU A 130 0.26 -8.45 19.44
CA GLU A 130 -0.44 -7.52 20.31
C GLU A 130 -1.36 -6.57 19.52
N TYR A 131 -0.94 -6.18 18.31
CA TYR A 131 -1.77 -5.37 17.43
C TYR A 131 -2.95 -6.18 16.88
N LEU A 132 -2.67 -7.36 16.31
CA LEU A 132 -3.67 -8.19 15.66
C LEU A 132 -4.70 -8.77 16.65
N ALA A 133 -4.30 -9.04 17.89
CA ALA A 133 -5.18 -9.53 18.96
C ALA A 133 -6.32 -8.54 19.32
N LYS A 134 -6.21 -7.27 18.91
CA LYS A 134 -7.27 -6.26 19.11
C LYS A 134 -8.46 -6.45 18.17
N PHE A 135 -8.31 -7.28 17.14
CA PHE A 135 -9.29 -7.46 16.09
C PHE A 135 -9.85 -8.88 16.10
N ASP A 136 -11.17 -9.00 16.05
CA ASP A 136 -11.80 -10.24 15.61
C ASP A 136 -11.81 -10.25 14.07
N LEU A 137 -10.80 -10.89 13.47
CA LEU A 137 -10.61 -10.91 12.02
C LEU A 137 -11.71 -11.67 11.27
N VAL A 138 -12.40 -12.61 11.93
CA VAL A 138 -13.52 -13.35 11.34
C VAL A 138 -14.75 -12.47 11.29
N GLU A 139 -15.08 -11.81 12.40
CA GLU A 139 -16.20 -10.88 12.46
C GLU A 139 -15.96 -9.65 11.58
N LEU A 140 -14.72 -9.16 11.48
CA LEU A 140 -14.37 -8.06 10.60
C LEU A 140 -14.61 -8.42 9.13
N GLU A 141 -14.20 -9.60 8.68
CA GLU A 141 -14.45 -10.08 7.32
C GLU A 141 -15.95 -10.18 7.03
N LYS A 142 -16.71 -10.78 7.96
CA LYS A 142 -18.17 -10.90 7.83
C LYS A 142 -18.84 -9.53 7.69
N LYS A 143 -18.45 -8.53 8.50
CA LYS A 143 -18.98 -7.16 8.39
C LYS A 143 -18.72 -6.53 7.02
N ILE A 144 -17.58 -6.82 6.41
CA ILE A 144 -17.23 -6.31 5.09
C ILE A 144 -18.05 -7.00 4.00
N GLU A 145 -18.28 -8.31 4.09
CA GLU A 145 -19.19 -9.03 3.20
C GLU A 145 -20.63 -8.50 3.30
N GLU A 146 -21.13 -8.29 4.52
CA GLU A 146 -22.46 -7.72 4.74
C GLU A 146 -22.58 -6.28 4.22
N ALA A 147 -21.54 -5.45 4.43
CA ALA A 147 -21.51 -4.09 3.91
C ALA A 147 -21.53 -4.08 2.37
N LYS A 148 -20.83 -5.02 1.73
CA LYS A 148 -20.83 -5.18 0.28
C LYS A 148 -22.19 -5.65 -0.24
N ALA A 149 -22.77 -6.67 0.37
CA ALA A 149 -24.10 -7.18 0.02
C ALA A 149 -25.20 -6.12 0.19
N ALA A 150 -25.07 -5.26 1.20
CA ALA A 150 -25.98 -4.14 1.44
C ALA A 150 -25.71 -2.91 0.55
N GLY A 151 -24.73 -2.96 -0.37
CA GLY A 151 -24.37 -1.84 -1.25
C GLY A 151 -23.78 -0.62 -0.53
N LYS A 152 -23.30 -0.78 0.71
CA LYS A 152 -22.72 0.32 1.51
C LYS A 152 -21.29 0.66 1.10
N ILE A 153 -20.61 -0.26 0.42
CA ILE A 153 -19.25 -0.08 -0.11
C ILE A 153 -19.19 -0.51 -1.57
N ASP A 154 -18.40 0.20 -2.36
CA ASP A 154 -18.13 -0.14 -3.75
C ASP A 154 -17.17 -1.35 -3.89
N ASP A 155 -17.04 -1.89 -5.10
CA ASP A 155 -16.19 -3.06 -5.40
C ASP A 155 -14.71 -2.82 -5.11
N GLU A 156 -14.23 -1.60 -5.31
CA GLU A 156 -12.83 -1.25 -5.13
C GLU A 156 -12.49 -1.20 -3.64
N THR A 157 -13.33 -0.52 -2.86
CA THR A 157 -13.25 -0.46 -1.40
C THR A 157 -13.35 -1.85 -0.79
N TYR A 158 -14.30 -2.68 -1.25
CA TYR A 158 -14.42 -4.08 -0.82
C TYR A 158 -13.14 -4.87 -1.10
N THR A 159 -12.65 -4.84 -2.34
CA THR A 159 -11.44 -5.57 -2.76
C THR A 159 -10.23 -5.17 -1.91
N LYS A 160 -10.05 -3.87 -1.68
CA LYS A 160 -8.96 -3.34 -0.84
C LYS A 160 -9.03 -3.88 0.57
N ILE A 161 -10.17 -3.71 1.26
CA ILE A 161 -10.30 -4.11 2.66
C ILE A 161 -10.16 -5.64 2.81
N LYS A 162 -10.73 -6.41 1.88
CA LYS A 162 -10.63 -7.87 1.88
C LYS A 162 -9.19 -8.35 1.69
N HIS A 163 -8.40 -7.65 0.87
CA HIS A 163 -6.97 -7.91 0.74
C HIS A 163 -6.21 -7.62 2.04
N GLU A 164 -6.48 -6.50 2.71
CA GLU A 164 -5.85 -6.15 3.99
C GLU A 164 -6.19 -7.15 5.10
N ILE A 165 -7.45 -7.58 5.20
CA ILE A 165 -7.88 -8.63 6.14
C ILE A 165 -7.14 -9.94 5.86
N SER A 166 -6.97 -10.31 4.59
CA SER A 166 -6.22 -11.51 4.22
C SER A 166 -4.76 -11.44 4.66
N ILE A 167 -4.10 -10.28 4.51
CA ILE A 167 -2.74 -10.05 5.02
C ILE A 167 -2.70 -10.22 6.54
N MET A 168 -3.65 -9.62 7.25
CA MET A 168 -3.73 -9.70 8.72
C MET A 168 -3.90 -11.14 9.20
N LYS A 169 -4.80 -11.91 8.58
CA LYS A 169 -5.03 -13.32 8.92
C LYS A 169 -3.80 -14.18 8.66
N HIS A 170 -3.18 -14.06 7.49
CA HIS A 170 -1.98 -14.81 7.16
C HIS A 170 -0.82 -14.50 8.12
N THR A 171 -0.66 -13.22 8.47
CA THR A 171 0.38 -12.80 9.43
C THR A 171 0.07 -13.32 10.83
N TRP A 172 -1.19 -13.31 11.25
CA TRP A 172 -1.61 -13.89 12.54
C TRP A 172 -1.29 -15.38 12.64
N GLU A 173 -1.56 -16.14 11.59
CA GLU A 173 -1.21 -17.57 11.53
C GLU A 173 0.29 -17.78 11.69
N LEU A 174 1.11 -17.06 10.92
CA LEU A 174 2.57 -17.15 11.00
C LEU A 174 3.11 -16.79 12.39
N LEU A 175 2.60 -15.72 13.00
CA LEU A 175 3.00 -15.29 14.34
C LEU A 175 2.60 -16.28 15.44
N ASN A 176 1.60 -17.14 15.20
CA ASN A 176 1.24 -18.20 16.13
C ASN A 176 2.07 -19.48 15.98
N LEU A 177 2.83 -19.63 14.89
CA LEU A 177 3.74 -20.77 14.69
C LEU A 177 5.06 -20.60 15.47
N ILE A 178 5.53 -19.37 15.67
CA ILE A 178 6.77 -19.07 16.39
C ILE A 178 6.40 -18.44 17.73
N THR A 179 6.33 -19.27 18.77
CA THR A 179 6.13 -18.79 20.14
C THR A 179 7.49 -18.53 20.79
N TYR A 180 7.77 -17.27 21.14
CA TYR A 180 8.82 -16.96 22.11
C TYR A 180 8.25 -17.22 23.50
N PRO A 181 8.77 -18.19 24.28
CA PRO A 181 8.31 -18.48 25.64
C PRO A 181 8.83 -17.43 26.66
N GLY A 182 8.83 -16.15 26.29
CA GLY A 182 9.24 -15.05 27.15
C GLY A 182 8.05 -14.34 27.75
N LYS A 183 7.90 -14.53 29.07
CA LYS A 183 7.00 -13.93 30.07
C LYS A 183 5.78 -13.14 29.56
N ALA A 184 4.60 -13.73 29.81
CA ALA A 184 3.38 -13.00 30.13
C ALA A 184 3.56 -12.12 31.39
#